data_AF-A0A7C4AFK0-F1
#
_entry.id   AF-A0A7C4AFK0-F1
#
_cell.length_a   1.000
_cell.length_b   1.000
_cell.length_c   1.000
_cell.angle_alpha   90.00
_cell.angle_beta   90.00
_cell.angle_gamma   90.00
#
_symmetry.space_group_name_H-M   'P 1'
#
loop_
_entity.id
_entity.type
_entity.pdbx_description
1 polymer ?
#
loop_
_entity_poly.entity_id
_entity_poly.type
_entity_poly.pdbx_seq_one_letter_code
_entity_poly.pdbx_strand_id
1 'polypeptide(L)'
;MKTVSNMNGNHGISISCAFAAWLAVCAVVGDVPAAGERYAKTGAAAVSRIASDIYDALDAKPRQALQSATVVVKTDAIPYLTQAAAEAGKASGTVVVSSGFLELVNKLAHAKAIDKLTKGYLEKYVTGLGNEPKDLLEASNPRYWEASVMDEQASNFSQMVGTLLALEYSHHYLGHYEKYAGRLSGNGGQPTPINPLLTPDEWSASVRAGVRNCLGAGLGIEGVKALVEAMDKLPKRPAWAAFCVPDSIKGKALRKEMEKIERKFFGGEE
;
A
#
# COMPACT_ATOMS: atom_id res chain seq x y z
N MET A 1 5.07 -73.84 33.68
CA MET A 1 5.27 -75.14 32.97
C MET A 1 4.63 -75.00 31.60
N LYS A 2 5.27 -75.11 30.43
CA LYS A 2 6.53 -75.74 30.01
C LYS A 2 7.28 -74.80 29.05
N THR A 3 8.59 -74.78 29.22
CA THR A 3 9.63 -74.36 28.27
C THR A 3 9.63 -75.23 27.02
N VAL A 4 9.90 -74.63 25.85
CA VAL A 4 10.76 -75.24 24.80
C VAL A 4 11.56 -74.13 24.14
N SER A 5 12.88 -74.37 24.09
CA SER A 5 13.97 -73.58 23.51
C SER A 5 14.38 -74.18 22.17
N ASN A 6 14.93 -73.36 21.26
CA ASN A 6 15.91 -73.68 20.18
C ASN A 6 15.65 -72.82 18.94
N MET A 7 16.63 -72.43 18.11
CA MET A 7 18.09 -72.25 18.19
C MET A 7 18.48 -71.58 16.85
N ASN A 8 19.50 -70.72 16.90
CA ASN A 8 20.55 -70.47 15.89
C ASN A 8 20.19 -70.12 14.43
N GLY A 9 20.79 -69.00 13.99
CA GLY A 9 21.01 -68.68 12.58
C GLY A 9 21.91 -67.45 12.41
N ASN A 10 23.21 -67.63 12.64
CA ASN A 10 24.25 -66.62 12.48
C ASN A 10 24.82 -66.67 11.05
N HIS A 11 24.53 -65.66 10.22
CA HIS A 11 25.22 -65.44 8.95
C HIS A 11 25.68 -63.99 8.84
N GLY A 12 27.00 -63.81 8.95
CA GLY A 12 27.67 -62.56 8.67
C GLY A 12 27.63 -62.27 7.18
N ILE A 13 27.28 -61.02 6.85
CA ILE A 13 27.48 -60.46 5.51
C ILE A 13 28.42 -59.28 5.68
N SER A 14 29.62 -59.46 5.12
CA SER A 14 30.65 -58.46 4.93
C SER A 14 30.15 -57.42 3.93
N ILE A 15 29.94 -56.17 4.37
CA ILE A 15 29.65 -55.05 3.46
C ILE A 15 30.94 -54.26 3.29
N SER A 16 31.55 -54.45 2.13
CA SER A 16 32.72 -53.74 1.64
C SER A 16 32.48 -52.25 1.54
N CYS A 17 33.47 -51.47 1.98
CA CYS A 17 33.59 -50.04 1.76
C CYS A 17 33.52 -49.69 0.27
N ALA A 18 32.56 -48.86 -0.12
CA ALA A 18 32.60 -48.10 -1.37
C ALA A 18 32.61 -46.61 -1.02
N PHE A 19 33.79 -46.01 -1.13
CA PHE A 19 34.01 -44.57 -1.16
C PHE A 19 33.26 -44.00 -2.39
N ALA A 20 32.11 -43.36 -2.16
CA ALA A 20 31.51 -42.46 -3.13
C ALA A 20 31.74 -41.04 -2.62
N ALA A 21 32.78 -40.39 -3.15
CA ALA A 21 33.03 -38.98 -2.97
C ALA A 21 31.91 -38.18 -3.64
N TRP A 22 30.91 -37.80 -2.86
CA TRP A 22 29.93 -36.79 -3.25
C TRP A 22 30.58 -35.42 -3.10
N LEU A 23 31.02 -34.84 -4.21
CA LEU A 23 31.27 -33.41 -4.32
C LEU A 23 29.94 -32.69 -4.17
N ALA A 24 29.61 -32.32 -2.93
CA ALA A 24 28.55 -31.36 -2.64
C ALA A 24 28.98 -30.00 -3.21
N VAL A 25 28.48 -29.66 -4.39
CA VAL A 25 28.41 -28.27 -4.81
C VAL A 25 27.39 -27.62 -3.86
N CYS A 26 27.90 -27.02 -2.79
CA CYS A 26 27.13 -26.07 -2.01
C CYS A 26 26.86 -24.88 -2.93
N ALA A 27 25.76 -24.94 -3.68
CA ALA A 27 25.12 -23.74 -4.16
C ALA A 27 24.84 -22.89 -2.92
N VAL A 28 25.51 -21.73 -2.83
CA VAL A 28 25.09 -20.67 -1.93
C VAL A 28 23.71 -20.26 -2.41
N VAL A 29 22.68 -20.93 -1.92
CA VAL A 29 21.32 -20.41 -1.95
C VAL A 29 21.38 -19.25 -0.97
N GLY A 30 21.69 -18.05 -1.47
CA GLY A 30 21.55 -16.85 -0.67
C GLY A 30 20.11 -16.82 -0.19
N ASP A 31 19.91 -16.77 1.13
CA ASP A 31 18.60 -16.60 1.72
C ASP A 31 17.94 -15.41 1.03
N VAL A 32 16.85 -15.68 0.32
CA VAL A 32 15.99 -14.63 -0.23
C VAL A 32 15.30 -14.04 0.99
N PRO A 33 15.61 -12.79 1.38
CA PRO A 33 14.96 -12.15 2.52
C PRO A 33 13.44 -12.22 2.31
N ALA A 34 12.71 -12.59 3.36
CA ALA A 34 11.25 -12.63 3.33
C ALA A 34 10.74 -11.29 2.77
N ALA A 35 9.65 -11.29 2.01
CA ALA A 35 9.16 -10.10 1.32
C ALA A 35 9.05 -8.85 2.24
N GLY A 36 8.79 -9.05 3.55
CA GLY A 36 8.78 -7.99 4.55
C GLY A 36 10.13 -7.31 4.83
N GLU A 37 11.26 -8.03 4.74
CA GLU A 37 12.60 -7.45 4.91
C GLU A 37 13.02 -6.62 3.69
N ARG A 38 12.50 -6.95 2.50
CA ARG A 38 12.81 -6.23 1.26
C ARG A 38 12.21 -4.82 1.23
N TYR A 39 11.18 -4.54 2.02
CA TYR A 39 10.51 -3.24 2.12
C TYR A 39 10.88 -2.46 3.39
N ALA A 40 12.12 -2.57 3.86
CA ALA A 40 12.58 -1.94 5.11
C ALA A 40 12.34 -0.41 5.17
N LYS A 41 12.31 0.28 4.02
CA LYS A 41 12.07 1.74 3.94
C LYS A 41 10.59 2.13 3.90
N THR A 42 9.68 1.18 3.70
CA THR A 42 8.27 1.43 3.36
C THR A 42 7.32 0.56 4.20
N GLY A 43 7.05 1.03 5.42
CA GLY A 43 6.16 0.36 6.37
C GLY A 43 5.48 1.35 7.32
N ALA A 44 4.92 0.86 8.43
CA ALA A 44 4.17 1.67 9.39
C ALA A 44 4.93 2.94 9.84
N ALA A 45 6.22 2.81 10.18
CA ALA A 45 7.05 3.94 10.57
C ALA A 45 7.26 4.98 9.44
N ALA A 46 7.28 4.56 8.18
CA ALA A 46 7.32 5.48 7.05
C ALA A 46 5.99 6.24 6.92
N VAL A 47 4.87 5.56 7.06
CA VAL A 47 3.54 6.18 7.01
C VAL A 47 3.34 7.21 8.13
N SER A 48 3.75 6.89 9.37
CA SER A 48 3.68 7.85 10.47
C SER A 48 4.53 9.09 10.24
N ARG A 49 5.74 8.95 9.65
CA ARG A 49 6.58 10.10 9.27
C ARG A 49 5.92 10.95 8.20
N ILE A 50 5.44 10.33 7.12
CA ILE A 50 4.73 11.02 6.03
C ILE A 50 3.51 11.78 6.58
N ALA A 51 2.76 11.19 7.51
CA ALA A 51 1.63 11.85 8.15
C ALA A 51 2.03 13.10 8.94
N SER A 52 3.13 13.03 9.69
CA SER A 52 3.71 14.18 10.39
C SER A 52 4.12 15.27 9.42
N ASP A 53 4.86 14.92 8.36
CA ASP A 53 5.34 15.87 7.35
C ASP A 53 4.16 16.60 6.68
N ILE A 54 3.08 15.88 6.36
CA ILE A 54 1.85 16.47 5.83
C ILE A 54 1.22 17.44 6.82
N TYR A 55 1.08 17.05 8.08
CA TYR A 55 0.49 17.89 9.12
C TYR A 55 1.28 19.18 9.35
N ASP A 56 2.60 19.07 9.37
CA ASP A 56 3.52 20.19 9.54
C ASP A 56 3.51 21.13 8.33
N ALA A 57 3.10 20.65 7.16
CA ALA A 57 2.90 21.45 5.95
C ALA A 57 1.51 22.12 5.87
N LEU A 58 0.53 21.73 6.71
CA LEU A 58 -0.82 22.31 6.66
C LEU A 58 -0.85 23.77 7.13
N ASP A 59 -1.70 24.60 6.52
CA ASP A 59 -2.01 25.92 7.07
C ASP A 59 -2.61 25.84 8.49
N ALA A 60 -2.50 26.94 9.24
CA ALA A 60 -2.91 27.00 10.64
C ALA A 60 -4.37 26.55 10.88
N LYS A 61 -5.31 26.95 10.01
CA LYS A 61 -6.74 26.62 10.17
C LYS A 61 -7.02 25.12 9.95
N PRO A 62 -6.64 24.48 8.82
CA PRO A 62 -6.72 23.02 8.67
C PRO A 62 -6.00 22.24 9.77
N ARG A 63 -4.82 22.70 10.19
CA ARG A 63 -4.02 22.05 11.24
C ARG A 63 -4.76 22.01 12.58
N GLN A 64 -5.36 23.14 12.99
CA GLN A 64 -6.15 23.22 14.22
C GLN A 64 -7.36 22.28 14.20
N ALA A 65 -7.98 22.05 13.04
CA ALA A 65 -9.12 21.16 12.91
C ALA A 65 -8.77 19.66 13.11
N LEU A 66 -7.52 19.26 12.85
CA LEU A 66 -7.07 17.87 13.02
C LEU A 66 -6.64 17.54 14.45
N GLN A 67 -6.33 18.55 15.28
CA GLN A 67 -5.76 18.44 16.63
C GLN A 67 -4.37 17.78 16.69
N SER A 68 -4.19 16.62 16.06
CA SER A 68 -2.90 15.95 15.83
C SER A 68 -3.01 14.99 14.64
N ALA A 69 -1.95 14.87 13.83
CA ALA A 69 -1.87 13.83 12.81
C ALA A 69 -1.37 12.53 13.41
N THR A 70 -2.31 11.67 13.79
CA THR A 70 -1.99 10.30 14.22
C THR A 70 -2.36 9.33 13.11
N VAL A 71 -1.49 8.37 12.85
CA VAL A 71 -1.81 7.21 12.01
C VAL A 71 -1.75 5.94 12.85
N VAL A 72 -2.80 5.14 12.76
CA VAL A 72 -2.88 3.82 13.37
C VAL A 72 -2.86 2.76 12.28
N VAL A 73 -1.94 1.83 12.36
CA VAL A 73 -1.89 0.68 11.44
C VAL A 73 -2.59 -0.51 12.07
N LYS A 74 -3.59 -1.06 11.37
CA LYS A 74 -4.30 -2.29 11.75
C LYS A 74 -3.83 -3.47 10.91
N THR A 75 -3.92 -4.68 11.45
CA THR A 75 -3.47 -5.93 10.81
C THR A 75 -4.48 -6.52 9.82
N ASP A 76 -5.44 -5.74 9.35
CA ASP A 76 -6.47 -6.22 8.43
C ASP A 76 -5.87 -6.46 7.03
N ALA A 77 -6.19 -7.61 6.44
CA ALA A 77 -5.73 -7.98 5.10
C ALA A 77 -6.47 -7.22 3.98
N ILE A 78 -7.68 -6.72 4.25
CA ILE A 78 -8.45 -5.93 3.30
C ILE A 78 -7.78 -4.54 3.18
N PRO A 79 -7.41 -4.08 1.98
CA PRO A 79 -6.84 -2.74 1.82
C PRO A 79 -7.88 -1.66 2.18
N TYR A 80 -7.55 -0.80 3.12
CA TYR A 80 -8.32 0.42 3.37
C TYR A 80 -7.48 1.49 4.05
N LEU A 81 -7.93 2.73 3.91
CA LEU A 81 -7.42 3.92 4.56
C LEU A 81 -8.64 4.82 4.85
N THR A 82 -8.84 5.21 6.10
CA THR A 82 -10.04 5.96 6.55
C THR A 82 -9.79 6.65 7.88
N GLN A 83 -10.61 7.62 8.29
CA GLN A 83 -10.54 8.17 9.65
C GLN A 83 -11.03 7.16 10.70
N ALA A 84 -10.41 7.16 11.87
CA ALA A 84 -10.89 6.43 13.02
C ALA A 84 -12.27 6.96 13.44
N ALA A 85 -13.13 6.05 13.91
CA ALA A 85 -14.45 6.40 14.39
C ALA A 85 -14.37 7.51 15.44
N ALA A 86 -15.31 8.45 15.33
CA ALA A 86 -15.46 9.54 16.29
C ALA A 86 -15.82 9.01 17.68
N GLU A 87 -15.14 9.47 18.73
CA GLU A 87 -15.64 9.37 20.10
C GLU A 87 -16.57 10.56 20.38
N ALA A 88 -17.75 10.29 20.95
CA ALA A 88 -18.74 11.32 21.32
C ALA A 88 -19.11 12.32 20.19
N GLY A 89 -19.10 11.87 18.93
CA GLY A 89 -19.54 12.66 17.78
C GLY A 89 -18.50 13.63 17.20
N LYS A 90 -17.25 13.64 17.69
CA LYS A 90 -16.15 14.39 17.07
C LYS A 90 -15.18 13.45 16.36
N ALA A 91 -14.95 13.66 15.07
CA ALA A 91 -13.95 12.92 14.33
C ALA A 91 -12.56 13.14 14.96
N SER A 92 -11.78 12.06 15.10
CA SER A 92 -10.54 12.06 15.90
C SER A 92 -9.33 12.66 15.17
N GLY A 93 -9.46 13.02 13.89
CA GLY A 93 -8.34 13.40 13.02
C GLY A 93 -7.34 12.27 12.74
N THR A 94 -7.48 11.12 13.42
CA THR A 94 -6.61 9.95 13.32
C THR A 94 -6.97 9.13 12.09
N VAL A 95 -6.00 8.88 11.22
CA VAL A 95 -6.19 8.01 10.06
C VAL A 95 -5.81 6.57 10.42
N VAL A 96 -6.69 5.64 10.11
CA VAL A 96 -6.48 4.19 10.22
C VAL A 96 -6.09 3.65 8.86
N VAL A 97 -4.99 2.91 8.82
CA VAL A 97 -4.44 2.26 7.63
C VAL A 97 -4.35 0.77 7.87
N SER A 98 -4.80 -0.06 6.93
CA SER A 98 -4.66 -1.51 7.05
C SER A 98 -3.31 -2.02 6.55
N SER A 99 -2.85 -3.16 7.06
CA SER A 99 -1.66 -3.84 6.53
C SER A 99 -1.85 -4.25 5.07
N GLY A 100 -3.06 -4.65 4.67
CA GLY A 100 -3.40 -4.92 3.28
C GLY A 100 -3.24 -3.70 2.37
N PHE A 101 -3.50 -2.50 2.88
CA PHE A 101 -3.25 -1.26 2.14
C PHE A 101 -1.75 -1.01 1.96
N LEU A 102 -0.96 -1.17 3.02
CA LEU A 102 0.49 -1.01 2.93
C LEU A 102 1.11 -1.99 1.94
N GLU A 103 0.68 -3.25 1.96
CA GLU A 103 1.13 -4.28 1.03
C GLU A 103 0.76 -3.93 -0.41
N LEU A 104 -0.50 -3.55 -0.65
CA LEU A 104 -0.99 -3.14 -1.97
C LEU A 104 -0.17 -1.98 -2.54
N VAL A 105 0.02 -0.92 -1.75
CA VAL A 105 0.77 0.27 -2.20
C VAL A 105 2.24 -0.06 -2.40
N ASN A 106 2.86 -0.88 -1.53
CA ASN A 106 4.22 -1.33 -1.72
C ASN A 106 4.41 -2.07 -3.05
N LYS A 107 3.53 -3.02 -3.35
CA LYS A 107 3.62 -3.81 -4.57
C LYS A 107 3.33 -2.97 -5.83
N LEU A 108 2.38 -2.04 -5.77
CA LEU A 108 2.10 -1.11 -6.88
C LEU A 108 3.26 -0.14 -7.12
N ALA A 109 3.83 0.43 -6.06
CA ALA A 109 5.00 1.28 -6.15
C ALA A 109 6.19 0.51 -6.74
N HIS A 110 6.33 -0.78 -6.39
CA HIS A 110 7.39 -1.63 -6.91
C HIS A 110 7.17 -1.94 -8.40
N ALA A 111 5.96 -2.35 -8.78
CA ALA A 111 5.62 -2.58 -10.19
C ALA A 111 5.83 -1.32 -11.05
N LYS A 112 5.55 -0.13 -10.51
CA LYS A 112 5.85 1.16 -11.17
C LYS A 112 7.35 1.40 -11.32
N ALA A 113 8.15 1.09 -10.31
CA ALA A 113 9.60 1.21 -10.38
C ALA A 113 10.19 0.25 -11.45
N ILE A 114 9.71 -1.01 -11.48
CA ILE A 114 10.08 -2.00 -12.49
C ILE A 114 9.69 -1.58 -13.91
N ASP A 115 8.58 -0.84 -14.06
CA ASP A 115 8.12 -0.35 -15.37
C ASP A 115 9.17 0.51 -16.10
N LYS A 116 10.10 1.15 -15.36
CA LYS A 116 11.26 1.85 -15.93
C LYS A 116 12.26 0.93 -16.61
N LEU A 117 12.36 -0.32 -16.15
CA LEU A 117 13.22 -1.36 -16.73
C LEU A 117 12.49 -2.20 -17.77
N THR A 118 11.20 -2.44 -17.57
CA THR A 118 10.36 -3.30 -18.41
C THR A 118 9.05 -2.57 -18.69
N LYS A 119 8.99 -1.82 -19.79
CA LYS A 119 7.81 -1.03 -20.16
C LYS A 119 6.55 -1.90 -20.22
N GLY A 120 5.48 -1.47 -19.56
CA GLY A 120 4.20 -2.18 -19.51
C GLY A 120 4.07 -3.16 -18.33
N TYR A 121 5.11 -3.30 -17.50
CA TYR A 121 5.08 -4.15 -16.31
C TYR A 121 3.99 -3.71 -15.32
N LEU A 122 3.86 -2.40 -15.06
CA LEU A 122 2.82 -1.90 -14.14
C LEU A 122 1.42 -2.25 -14.65
N GLU A 123 1.17 -2.10 -15.94
CA GLU A 123 -0.12 -2.43 -16.55
C GLU A 123 -0.43 -3.93 -16.47
N LYS A 124 0.55 -4.79 -16.75
CA LYS A 124 0.42 -6.25 -16.56
C LYS A 124 0.12 -6.60 -15.11
N TYR A 125 0.85 -6.00 -14.17
CA TYR A 125 0.67 -6.21 -12.73
C TYR A 125 -0.76 -5.84 -12.28
N VAL A 126 -1.22 -4.64 -12.65
CA VAL A 126 -2.54 -4.13 -12.29
C VAL A 126 -3.66 -4.97 -12.89
N THR A 127 -3.52 -5.36 -14.17
CA THR A 127 -4.51 -6.23 -14.82
C THR A 127 -4.62 -7.59 -14.11
N GLY A 128 -3.49 -8.10 -13.61
CA GLY A 128 -3.47 -9.33 -12.82
C GLY A 128 -4.15 -9.22 -11.45
N LEU A 129 -4.11 -8.05 -10.79
CA LEU A 129 -4.81 -7.82 -9.52
C LEU A 129 -6.32 -8.10 -9.59
N GLY A 130 -6.94 -7.91 -10.77
CA GLY A 130 -8.36 -8.15 -10.98
C GLY A 130 -8.75 -9.62 -11.17
N ASN A 131 -7.81 -10.49 -11.53
CA ASN A 131 -8.09 -11.87 -11.95
C ASN A 131 -7.71 -12.93 -10.91
N GLU A 132 -6.64 -12.72 -10.14
CA GLU A 132 -6.21 -13.53 -8.98
C GLU A 132 -4.90 -12.91 -8.44
N PRO A 133 -4.75 -12.64 -7.13
CA PRO A 133 -3.52 -12.10 -6.57
C PRO A 133 -2.45 -13.20 -6.49
N LYS A 134 -1.95 -13.65 -7.64
CA LYS A 134 -0.65 -14.33 -7.69
C LYS A 134 0.40 -13.29 -7.32
N ASP A 135 1.50 -13.71 -6.71
CA ASP A 135 2.63 -12.82 -6.48
C ASP A 135 3.24 -12.49 -7.85
N LEU A 136 2.69 -11.46 -8.49
CA LEU A 136 3.03 -11.06 -9.86
C LEU A 136 4.40 -10.39 -9.92
N LEU A 137 4.94 -10.01 -8.75
CA LEU A 137 6.32 -9.57 -8.64
C LEU A 137 7.22 -10.78 -8.83
N GLU A 138 7.98 -10.77 -9.93
CA GLU A 138 8.90 -11.84 -10.28
C GLU A 138 10.09 -11.83 -9.29
N ALA A 139 9.89 -12.41 -8.10
CA ALA A 139 10.87 -12.42 -7.02
C ALA A 139 12.20 -13.07 -7.41
N SER A 140 12.19 -13.90 -8.46
CA SER A 140 13.35 -14.57 -9.04
C SER A 140 14.21 -13.69 -9.93
N ASN A 141 13.77 -12.50 -10.35
CA ASN A 141 14.56 -11.59 -11.18
C ASN A 141 15.35 -10.60 -10.31
N PRO A 142 16.67 -10.77 -10.12
CA PRO A 142 17.43 -9.94 -9.17
C PRO A 142 17.46 -8.46 -9.55
N ARG A 143 17.31 -8.14 -10.85
CA ARG A 143 17.32 -6.76 -11.34
C ARG A 143 16.17 -5.92 -10.80
N TYR A 144 15.05 -6.57 -10.48
CA TYR A 144 13.89 -5.90 -9.89
C TYR A 144 14.13 -5.51 -8.43
N TRP A 145 15.18 -6.02 -7.80
CA TRP A 145 15.50 -5.77 -6.39
C TRP A 145 16.81 -4.98 -6.22
N GLU A 146 17.34 -4.43 -7.32
CA GLU A 146 18.49 -3.51 -7.26
C GLU A 146 18.14 -2.27 -6.44
N ALA A 147 19.16 -1.69 -5.78
CA ALA A 147 18.98 -0.53 -4.90
C ALA A 147 18.28 0.64 -5.60
N SER A 148 18.58 0.88 -6.89
CA SER A 148 17.93 1.93 -7.69
C SER A 148 16.43 1.70 -7.87
N VAL A 149 15.99 0.45 -8.04
CA VAL A 149 14.57 0.09 -8.15
C VAL A 149 13.90 0.22 -6.80
N MET A 150 14.56 -0.20 -5.72
CA MET A 150 14.01 -0.09 -4.36
C MET A 150 13.92 1.36 -3.87
N ASP A 151 14.85 2.23 -4.26
CA ASP A 151 14.79 3.67 -3.94
C ASP A 151 13.66 4.35 -4.72
N GLU A 152 13.50 4.01 -6.01
CA GLU A 152 12.38 4.48 -6.82
C GLU A 152 11.04 3.96 -6.27
N GLN A 153 10.99 2.70 -5.84
CA GLN A 153 9.82 2.12 -5.18
C GLN A 153 9.48 2.88 -3.90
N ALA A 154 10.46 3.18 -3.06
CA ALA A 154 10.23 3.93 -1.83
C ALA A 154 9.72 5.35 -2.11
N SER A 155 10.25 6.03 -3.12
CA SER A 155 9.74 7.32 -3.57
C SER A 155 8.28 7.21 -4.03
N ASN A 156 7.96 6.26 -4.90
CA ASN A 156 6.60 6.05 -5.38
C ASN A 156 5.62 5.70 -4.26
N PHE A 157 6.05 4.88 -3.29
CA PHE A 157 5.28 4.55 -2.09
C PHE A 157 4.95 5.83 -1.30
N SER A 158 5.95 6.65 -0.99
CA SER A 158 5.74 7.89 -0.23
C SER A 158 4.77 8.84 -0.92
N GLN A 159 4.86 8.97 -2.25
CA GLN A 159 3.95 9.81 -3.04
C GLN A 159 2.50 9.28 -3.03
N MET A 160 2.32 7.96 -3.16
CA MET A 160 1.01 7.30 -3.10
C MET A 160 0.37 7.46 -1.71
N VAL A 161 1.08 7.04 -0.67
CA VAL A 161 0.61 7.12 0.72
C VAL A 161 0.37 8.56 1.11
N GLY A 162 1.32 9.45 0.81
CA GLY A 162 1.24 10.85 1.19
C GLY A 162 0.03 11.55 0.59
N THR A 163 -0.25 11.33 -0.69
CA THR A 163 -1.42 11.96 -1.31
C THR A 163 -2.73 11.43 -0.73
N LEU A 164 -2.82 10.12 -0.45
CA LEU A 164 -4.02 9.51 0.11
C LEU A 164 -4.25 9.91 1.57
N LEU A 165 -3.20 10.02 2.38
CA LEU A 165 -3.29 10.57 3.74
C LEU A 165 -3.74 12.04 3.72
N ALA A 166 -3.13 12.85 2.87
CA ALA A 166 -3.50 14.26 2.73
C ALA A 166 -4.96 14.43 2.27
N LEU A 167 -5.45 13.51 1.44
CA LEU A 167 -6.84 13.46 1.02
C LEU A 167 -7.77 13.16 2.21
N GLU A 168 -7.46 12.19 3.07
CA GLU A 168 -8.26 11.92 4.28
C GLU A 168 -8.26 13.08 5.28
N TYR A 169 -7.11 13.74 5.45
CA TYR A 169 -7.05 14.96 6.24
C TYR A 169 -7.95 16.04 5.66
N SER A 170 -7.99 16.18 4.33
CA SER A 170 -8.89 17.12 3.68
C SER A 170 -10.36 16.78 3.91
N HIS A 171 -10.75 15.51 3.81
CA HIS A 171 -12.10 15.11 4.14
C HIS A 171 -12.49 15.45 5.59
N HIS A 172 -11.54 15.33 6.52
CA HIS A 172 -11.75 15.69 7.93
C HIS A 172 -11.94 17.21 8.11
N TYR A 173 -10.97 18.03 7.72
CA TYR A 173 -11.06 19.48 7.99
C TYR A 173 -12.06 20.21 7.08
N LEU A 174 -12.51 19.61 5.99
CA LEU A 174 -13.65 20.09 5.19
C LEU A 174 -15.01 19.67 5.78
N GLY A 175 -15.01 18.92 6.89
CA GLY A 175 -16.23 18.55 7.62
C GLY A 175 -17.02 17.41 7.00
N HIS A 176 -16.46 16.66 6.04
CA HIS A 176 -17.18 15.59 5.36
C HIS A 176 -17.49 14.42 6.29
N TYR A 177 -16.55 14.07 7.18
CA TYR A 177 -16.76 13.01 8.18
C TYR A 177 -17.87 13.36 9.17
N GLU A 178 -17.99 14.62 9.58
CA GLU A 178 -19.09 15.10 10.43
C GLU A 178 -20.42 15.06 9.68
N LYS A 179 -20.45 15.60 8.45
CA LYS A 179 -21.64 15.62 7.59
C LYS A 179 -22.21 14.21 7.34
N TYR A 180 -21.35 13.23 7.11
CA TYR A 180 -21.75 11.87 6.75
C TYR A 180 -21.67 10.86 7.92
N ALA A 181 -21.50 11.32 9.16
CA ALA A 181 -21.27 10.47 10.32
C ALA A 181 -22.29 9.33 10.46
N GLY A 182 -23.60 9.62 10.32
CA GLY A 182 -24.66 8.62 10.44
C GLY A 182 -24.64 7.50 9.38
N ARG A 183 -23.98 7.74 8.23
CA ARG A 183 -23.79 6.73 7.18
C ARG A 183 -22.48 5.95 7.35
N LEU A 184 -21.52 6.50 8.10
CA LEU A 184 -20.22 5.90 8.37
C LEU A 184 -20.25 4.97 9.60
N SER A 185 -21.15 5.21 10.56
CA SER A 185 -21.25 4.44 11.81
C SER A 185 -22.04 3.13 11.71
N GLY A 186 -22.65 2.82 10.56
CA GLY A 186 -23.65 1.75 10.43
C GLY A 186 -23.13 0.31 10.34
N ASN A 187 -21.82 0.11 10.12
CA ASN A 187 -21.30 -1.19 9.66
C ASN A 187 -20.64 -2.06 10.76
N GLY A 188 -21.10 -1.98 12.00
CA GLY A 188 -20.65 -2.90 13.06
C GLY A 188 -19.14 -2.87 13.32
N GLY A 189 -18.51 -1.70 13.21
CA GLY A 189 -17.07 -1.50 13.38
C GLY A 189 -16.22 -1.79 12.14
N GLN A 190 -16.82 -2.20 11.03
CA GLN A 190 -16.12 -2.32 9.75
C GLN A 190 -15.84 -0.93 9.15
N PRO A 191 -14.66 -0.74 8.53
CA PRO A 191 -14.33 0.52 7.86
C PRO A 191 -15.31 0.77 6.71
N THR A 192 -15.80 2.00 6.60
CA THR A 192 -16.71 2.43 5.53
C THR A 192 -16.06 3.53 4.72
N PRO A 193 -15.93 3.39 3.40
CA PRO A 193 -15.29 4.42 2.58
C PRO A 193 -16.15 5.67 2.54
N ILE A 194 -15.54 6.84 2.75
CA ILE A 194 -16.24 8.13 2.66
C ILE A 194 -16.49 8.56 1.20
N ASN A 195 -15.61 8.16 0.29
CA ASN A 195 -15.62 8.64 -1.10
C ASN A 195 -16.93 8.41 -1.86
N PRO A 196 -17.65 7.27 -1.71
CA PRO A 196 -18.95 7.09 -2.34
C PRO A 196 -20.08 7.97 -1.79
N LEU A 197 -19.85 8.65 -0.65
CA LEU A 197 -20.84 9.52 -0.01
C LEU A 197 -20.73 10.96 -0.48
N LEU A 198 -19.57 11.36 -1.01
CA LEU A 198 -19.26 12.74 -1.38
C LEU A 198 -19.97 13.15 -2.68
N THR A 199 -20.36 14.42 -2.76
CA THR A 199 -20.76 15.02 -4.03
C THR A 199 -19.53 15.23 -4.93
N PRO A 200 -19.71 15.43 -6.26
CA PRO A 200 -18.60 15.76 -7.14
C PRO A 200 -17.78 16.98 -6.71
N ASP A 201 -18.45 18.01 -6.18
CA ASP A 201 -17.79 19.24 -5.72
C ASP A 201 -17.00 19.01 -4.42
N GLU A 202 -17.56 18.26 -3.47
CA GLU A 202 -16.86 17.87 -2.24
C GLU A 202 -15.61 17.03 -2.55
N TRP A 203 -15.73 16.10 -3.49
CA TRP A 203 -14.61 15.31 -3.96
C TRP A 203 -13.52 16.17 -4.61
N SER A 204 -13.88 17.04 -5.56
CA SER A 204 -12.90 17.93 -6.23
C SER A 204 -12.23 18.89 -5.23
N ALA A 205 -12.97 19.44 -4.27
CA ALA A 205 -12.41 20.27 -3.21
C ALA A 205 -11.38 19.50 -2.36
N SER A 206 -11.70 18.24 -2.02
CA SER A 206 -10.80 17.36 -1.27
C SER A 206 -9.54 17.02 -2.06
N VAL A 207 -9.68 16.64 -3.33
CA VAL A 207 -8.54 16.34 -4.22
C VAL A 207 -7.63 17.56 -4.33
N ARG A 208 -8.19 18.75 -4.58
CA ARG A 208 -7.41 19.98 -4.67
C ARG A 208 -6.62 20.24 -3.40
N ALA A 209 -7.26 20.11 -2.24
CA ALA A 209 -6.61 20.42 -0.97
C ALA A 209 -5.59 19.33 -0.59
N GLY A 210 -5.94 18.05 -0.70
CA GLY A 210 -5.05 16.93 -0.44
C GLY A 210 -3.80 16.92 -1.31
N VAL A 211 -3.95 17.16 -2.62
CA VAL A 211 -2.79 17.26 -3.54
C VAL A 211 -1.88 18.44 -3.17
N ARG A 212 -2.44 19.62 -2.85
CA ARG A 212 -1.63 20.77 -2.41
C ARG A 212 -0.90 20.49 -1.10
N ASN A 213 -1.55 19.89 -0.12
CA ASN A 213 -0.93 19.55 1.16
C ASN A 213 0.21 18.54 0.98
N CYS A 214 0.02 17.55 0.10
CA CYS A 214 1.05 16.58 -0.27
C CYS A 214 2.28 17.27 -0.89
N LEU A 215 2.05 18.15 -1.87
CA LEU A 215 3.12 18.94 -2.51
C LEU A 215 3.80 19.90 -1.52
N GLY A 216 3.04 20.52 -0.62
CA GLY A 216 3.55 21.38 0.46
C GLY A 216 4.45 20.64 1.44
N ALA A 217 4.21 19.34 1.64
CA ALA A 217 5.09 18.45 2.40
C ALA A 217 6.33 17.98 1.63
N GLY A 218 6.57 18.51 0.42
CA GLY A 218 7.70 18.12 -0.42
C GLY A 218 7.54 16.76 -1.10
N LEU A 219 6.33 16.19 -1.11
CA LEU A 219 6.04 14.91 -1.74
C LEU A 219 5.54 15.14 -3.17
N GLY A 220 6.14 14.45 -4.14
CA GLY A 220 5.60 14.38 -5.49
C GLY A 220 4.27 13.62 -5.56
N ILE A 221 3.63 13.61 -6.73
CA ILE A 221 2.34 12.96 -6.94
C ILE A 221 2.32 11.97 -8.11
N GLU A 222 3.48 11.65 -8.69
CA GLU A 222 3.60 10.68 -9.79
C GLU A 222 3.23 9.25 -9.39
N GLY A 223 3.48 8.89 -8.13
CA GLY A 223 3.03 7.64 -7.55
C GLY A 223 1.52 7.51 -7.57
N VAL A 224 0.79 8.48 -7.00
CA VAL A 224 -0.68 8.43 -6.93
C VAL A 224 -1.34 8.55 -8.30
N LYS A 225 -0.78 9.33 -9.23
CA LYS A 225 -1.28 9.40 -10.62
C LYS A 225 -1.29 8.03 -11.28
N ALA A 226 -0.23 7.25 -11.06
CA ALA A 226 -0.15 5.89 -11.58
C ALA A 226 -1.15 4.94 -10.90
N LEU A 227 -1.37 5.08 -9.60
CA LEU A 227 -2.40 4.33 -8.87
C LEU A 227 -3.80 4.57 -9.44
N VAL A 228 -4.19 5.83 -9.66
CA VAL A 228 -5.53 6.15 -10.15
C VAL A 228 -5.71 5.74 -11.62
N GLU A 229 -4.66 5.86 -12.43
CA GLU A 229 -4.68 5.37 -13.82
C GLU A 229 -4.78 3.84 -13.88
N ALA A 230 -4.08 3.14 -12.98
CA ALA A 230 -4.18 1.70 -12.84
C ALA A 230 -5.61 1.24 -12.53
N MET A 231 -6.34 1.96 -11.67
CA MET A 231 -7.73 1.61 -11.33
C MET A 231 -8.68 1.64 -12.53
N ASP A 232 -8.40 2.44 -13.57
CA ASP A 232 -9.20 2.47 -14.80
C ASP A 232 -8.94 1.26 -15.70
N LYS A 233 -7.81 0.58 -15.53
CA LYS A 233 -7.45 -0.62 -16.31
C LYS A 233 -7.97 -1.92 -15.69
N LEU A 234 -8.51 -1.86 -14.47
CA LEU A 234 -9.11 -3.03 -13.83
C LEU A 234 -10.40 -3.42 -14.55
N PRO A 235 -10.59 -4.71 -14.93
CA PRO A 235 -11.83 -5.17 -15.56
C PRO A 235 -13.06 -4.90 -14.68
N LYS A 236 -12.88 -5.02 -13.37
CA LYS A 236 -13.84 -4.65 -12.33
C LYS A 236 -13.08 -4.02 -11.16
N ARG A 237 -13.53 -2.87 -10.68
CA ARG A 237 -12.95 -2.24 -9.50
C ARG A 237 -13.25 -3.11 -8.26
N PRO A 238 -12.23 -3.51 -7.49
CA PRO A 238 -12.43 -4.23 -6.24
C PRO A 238 -13.02 -3.30 -5.19
N ALA A 239 -13.75 -3.85 -4.22
CA ALA A 239 -14.45 -3.07 -3.19
C ALA A 239 -13.52 -2.11 -2.42
N TRP A 240 -12.26 -2.51 -2.20
CA TRP A 240 -11.29 -1.66 -1.52
C TRP A 240 -10.96 -0.36 -2.29
N ALA A 241 -11.15 -0.33 -3.62
CA ALA A 241 -10.83 0.86 -4.43
C ALA A 241 -11.68 2.07 -4.03
N ALA A 242 -12.86 1.84 -3.46
CA ALA A 242 -13.73 2.89 -2.93
C ALA A 242 -13.08 3.69 -1.79
N PHE A 243 -12.10 3.14 -1.06
CA PHE A 243 -11.32 3.90 -0.06
C PHE A 243 -10.33 4.87 -0.69
N CYS A 244 -10.03 4.74 -1.98
CA CYS A 244 -9.06 5.60 -2.68
C CYS A 244 -9.74 6.57 -3.64
N VAL A 245 -10.70 6.09 -4.45
CA VAL A 245 -11.35 6.87 -5.51
C VAL A 245 -12.81 6.44 -5.65
N PRO A 246 -13.79 7.36 -5.76
CA PRO A 246 -15.18 6.99 -6.05
C PRO A 246 -15.32 6.27 -7.39
N ASP A 247 -16.27 5.33 -7.49
CA ASP A 247 -16.55 4.58 -8.73
C ASP A 247 -17.03 5.46 -9.89
N SER A 248 -17.65 6.59 -9.57
CA SER A 248 -18.09 7.60 -10.54
C SER A 248 -16.93 8.37 -11.19
N ILE A 249 -15.74 8.36 -10.58
CA ILE A 249 -14.59 9.13 -11.04
C ILE A 249 -13.67 8.24 -11.90
N LYS A 250 -13.41 8.71 -13.12
CA LYS A 250 -12.41 8.09 -14.01
C LYS A 250 -11.01 8.53 -13.60
N GLY A 251 -10.10 7.58 -13.41
CA GLY A 251 -8.70 7.79 -13.09
C GLY A 251 -7.99 8.73 -14.06
N LYS A 252 -8.24 8.63 -15.37
CA LYS A 252 -7.69 9.56 -16.37
C LYS A 252 -8.12 11.01 -16.14
N ALA A 253 -9.36 11.25 -15.71
CA ALA A 253 -9.84 12.59 -15.41
C ALA A 253 -9.19 13.13 -14.14
N LEU A 254 -9.14 12.30 -13.09
CA LEU A 254 -8.50 12.62 -11.81
C LEU A 254 -7.00 12.95 -11.98
N ARG A 255 -6.28 12.15 -12.80
CA ARG A 255 -4.88 12.42 -13.14
C ARG A 255 -4.69 13.81 -13.75
N LYS A 256 -5.54 14.20 -14.71
CA LYS A 256 -5.46 15.54 -15.34
C LYS A 256 -5.74 16.66 -14.34
N GLU A 257 -6.66 16.45 -13.41
CA GLU A 257 -6.93 17.40 -12.33
C GLU A 257 -5.70 17.55 -11.43
N MET A 258 -5.08 16.44 -11.00
CA MET A 258 -3.85 16.42 -10.23
C MET A 258 -2.69 17.14 -10.95
N GLU A 259 -2.48 16.88 -12.25
CA GLU A 259 -1.47 17.57 -13.08
C GLU A 259 -1.72 19.09 -13.17
N LYS A 260 -2.99 19.51 -13.21
CA LYS A 260 -3.35 20.93 -13.20
C LYS A 260 -3.01 21.58 -11.86
N ILE A 261 -3.31 20.90 -10.75
CA ILE A 261 -3.00 21.39 -9.39
C ILE A 261 -1.49 21.52 -9.20
N GLU A 262 -0.73 20.50 -9.56
CA GLU A 262 0.73 20.48 -9.46
C GLU A 262 1.39 21.61 -10.27
N ARG A 263 0.95 21.81 -11.51
CA ARG A 263 1.46 22.91 -12.35
C ARG A 263 1.22 24.28 -11.72
N LYS A 264 0.02 24.50 -11.17
CA LYS A 264 -0.32 25.75 -10.49
C LYS A 264 0.51 25.96 -9.24
N PHE A 265 0.69 24.90 -8.44
CA PHE A 265 1.52 24.92 -7.24
C PHE A 265 2.95 25.36 -7.56
N PHE A 266 3.60 24.72 -8.53
CA PHE A 266 4.97 25.10 -8.92
C PHE A 266 5.07 26.40 -9.71
N GLY A 267 3.98 26.84 -10.34
CA GLY A 267 3.89 28.14 -11.02
C GLY A 267 3.71 29.33 -10.07
N GLY A 268 3.49 29.10 -8.78
CA GLY A 268 3.13 30.15 -7.82
C GLY A 268 1.73 30.74 -8.07
N GLU A 269 0.89 30.06 -8.85
CA GLU A 269 -0.50 30.44 -9.07
C GLU A 269 -1.34 29.96 -7.88
N GLU A 270 -1.46 30.83 -6.89
CA GLU A 270 -2.43 30.72 -5.80
C GLU A 270 -3.72 31.49 -6.12
#